data_AF-A0AAU9L2V3-F1
#
_entry.id   AF-A0AAU9L2V3-F1
#
_cell.length_a   1.000
_cell.length_b   1.000
_cell.length_c   1.000
_cell.angle_alpha   90.00
_cell.angle_beta   90.00
_cell.angle_gamma   90.00
#
_symmetry.space_group_name_H-M   'P 1'
#
loop_
_entity.id
_entity.type
_entity.pdbx_description
1 polymer ?
#
loop_
_entity_poly.entity_id
_entity_poly.type
_entity_poly.pdbx_seq_one_letter_code
_entity_poly.pdbx_strand_id
1 'polypeptide(L)'
;MRELEETVRKRKKKTRRNDWRQCLLYENQAFLILNKPYGLAVQSSSWLIESLDQYLPSIAKSFTDKSDPLQQDKDEQQTSKVVHRLDMNTSGVLVLARSRLAAAKFFQLLRHGAVQKTYEALVSAATSPLSSDNNYSMLKFEDERLNTM
;
A
#
# COMPACT_ATOMS: atom_id res chain seq x y z
N MET A 1 10.95 5.10 36.70
CA MET A 1 11.25 4.08 35.66
C MET A 1 10.00 3.34 35.18
N ARG A 2 9.19 2.71 36.07
CA ARG A 2 7.92 2.05 35.69
C ARG A 2 6.88 2.97 35.01
N GLU A 3 6.72 4.22 35.46
CA GLU A 3 5.77 5.17 34.86
C GLU A 3 6.21 5.69 33.47
N LEU A 4 7.53 5.78 33.24
CA LEU A 4 8.09 6.12 31.93
C LEU A 4 7.89 4.99 30.92
N GLU A 5 8.06 3.74 31.35
CA GLU A 5 7.77 2.55 30.56
C GLU A 5 6.27 2.43 30.23
N GLU A 6 5.39 2.73 31.19
CA GLU A 6 3.95 2.79 30.94
C GLU A 6 3.55 3.93 29.99
N THR A 7 4.20 5.08 30.08
CA THR A 7 3.92 6.23 29.20
C THR A 7 4.39 5.97 27.76
N VAL A 8 5.53 5.30 27.58
CA VAL A 8 6.00 4.80 26.27
C VAL A 8 5.05 3.71 25.74
N ARG A 9 4.56 2.82 26.61
CA ARG A 9 3.59 1.76 26.24
C ARG A 9 2.20 2.30 25.91
N LYS A 10 1.76 3.38 26.57
CA LYS A 10 0.49 4.10 26.29
C LYS A 10 0.56 4.93 25.00
N ARG A 11 1.72 5.51 24.65
CA ARG A 11 1.93 6.17 23.33
C ARG A 11 1.95 5.20 22.14
N LYS A 12 2.31 3.92 22.36
CA LYS A 12 2.38 2.87 21.32
C LYS A 12 1.01 2.38 20.81
N LYS A 13 -0.11 2.76 21.43
CA LYS A 13 -1.47 2.31 21.06
C LYS A 13 -2.32 3.38 20.38
N LYS A 14 -1.72 4.37 19.72
CA LYS A 14 -2.49 5.26 18.84
C LYS A 14 -2.65 4.57 17.49
N THR A 15 -3.55 3.58 17.43
CA THR A 15 -3.97 2.97 16.16
C THR A 15 -4.30 4.11 15.20
N ARG A 16 -3.58 4.22 14.09
CA ARG A 16 -3.96 5.11 13.01
C ARG A 16 -5.39 4.73 12.60
N ARG A 17 -6.37 5.54 12.99
CA ARG A 17 -7.74 5.37 12.51
C ARG A 17 -7.75 5.87 11.08
N ASN A 18 -7.33 5.01 10.17
CA ASN A 18 -7.26 5.33 8.76
C ASN A 18 -8.69 5.38 8.22
N ASP A 19 -9.11 6.57 7.81
CA ASP A 19 -10.26 6.72 6.95
C ASP A 19 -9.84 6.35 5.53
N TRP A 20 -9.95 5.05 5.20
CA TRP A 20 -9.49 4.50 3.93
C TRP A 20 -10.14 5.15 2.71
N ARG A 21 -11.30 5.79 2.87
CA ARG A 21 -11.97 6.53 1.79
C ARG A 21 -11.19 7.76 1.36
N GLN A 22 -10.43 8.39 2.25
CA GLN A 22 -9.59 9.54 1.90
C GLN A 22 -8.36 9.14 1.07
N CYS A 23 -7.97 7.86 1.14
CA CYS A 23 -6.89 7.31 0.34
C CYS A 23 -7.38 6.72 -0.99
N LEU A 24 -8.69 6.72 -1.27
CA LEU A 24 -9.22 6.08 -2.47
C LEU A 24 -8.81 6.86 -3.73
N LEU A 25 -8.18 6.16 -4.67
CA LEU A 25 -7.90 6.67 -6.01
C LEU A 25 -8.90 6.15 -7.03
N TYR A 26 -9.29 4.87 -6.91
CA TYR A 26 -10.22 4.24 -7.85
C TYR A 26 -10.88 3.00 -7.23
N GLU A 27 -12.14 2.75 -7.56
CA GLU A 27 -12.91 1.60 -7.10
C GLU A 27 -13.75 1.02 -8.25
N ASN A 28 -13.75 -0.30 -8.38
CA ASN A 28 -14.75 -1.04 -9.14
C ASN A 28 -15.03 -2.40 -8.51
N GLN A 29 -15.81 -3.26 -9.20
CA GLN A 29 -16.16 -4.60 -8.70
C GLN A 29 -14.95 -5.52 -8.49
N ALA A 30 -13.87 -5.34 -9.25
CA ALA A 30 -12.70 -6.22 -9.24
C ALA A 30 -11.54 -5.67 -8.39
N PHE A 31 -11.37 -4.35 -8.34
CA PHE A 31 -10.20 -3.68 -7.77
C PHE A 31 -10.57 -2.49 -6.91
N LEU A 32 -9.74 -2.27 -5.89
CA LEU A 32 -9.71 -1.09 -5.05
C LEU A 32 -8.28 -0.54 -5.11
N ILE A 33 -8.11 0.70 -5.54
CA ILE A 33 -6.81 1.34 -5.71
C ILE A 33 -6.68 2.45 -4.69
N LEU A 34 -5.68 2.35 -3.83
CA LEU A 34 -5.42 3.29 -2.75
C LEU A 34 -4.13 4.06 -3.00
N ASN A 35 -4.08 5.31 -2.54
CA ASN A 35 -2.85 6.03 -2.31
C ASN A 35 -2.27 5.60 -0.96
N LYS A 36 -1.32 4.66 -0.99
CA LYS A 36 -0.65 4.17 0.22
C LYS A 36 0.17 5.31 0.84
N PRO A 37 -0.02 5.63 2.12
CA PRO A 37 0.80 6.64 2.78
C PRO A 37 2.25 6.19 2.95
N TYR A 38 3.15 7.17 3.04
CA TYR A 38 4.53 6.96 3.46
C TYR A 38 4.59 6.39 4.89
N GLY A 39 5.56 5.52 5.14
CA GLY A 39 5.82 4.93 6.45
C GLY A 39 4.92 3.75 6.82
N LEU A 40 4.02 3.31 5.93
CA LEU A 40 3.19 2.13 6.12
C LEU A 40 3.67 1.00 5.21
N ALA A 41 4.15 -0.11 5.79
CA ALA A 41 4.52 -1.29 5.01
C ALA A 41 3.27 -1.96 4.42
N VAL A 42 3.40 -2.59 3.25
CA VAL A 42 2.27 -3.31 2.64
C VAL A 42 2.01 -4.66 3.32
N GLN A 43 3.05 -5.41 3.63
CA GLN A 43 2.96 -6.72 4.27
C GLN A 43 3.73 -6.74 5.59
N SER A 44 3.21 -7.52 6.54
CA SER A 44 3.83 -7.73 7.85
C SER A 44 5.23 -8.34 7.70
N SER A 45 6.16 -7.88 8.53
CA SER A 45 7.45 -8.56 8.74
C SER A 45 7.68 -8.74 10.25
N SER A 46 8.61 -9.61 10.64
CA SER A 46 8.88 -9.93 12.05
C SER A 46 9.23 -8.70 12.92
N TRP A 47 9.69 -7.62 12.29
CA TRP A 47 10.15 -6.39 12.96
C TRP A 47 9.16 -5.23 12.87
N LEU A 48 8.09 -5.38 12.09
CA LEU A 48 7.12 -4.30 11.86
C LEU A 48 5.90 -4.49 12.75
N ILE A 49 5.54 -3.41 13.45
CA ILE A 49 4.40 -3.38 14.38
C ILE A 49 3.08 -3.22 13.62
N GLU A 50 3.11 -2.60 12.44
CA GLU A 50 1.92 -2.22 11.66
C GLU A 50 2.18 -2.35 10.16
N SER A 51 1.22 -2.89 9.42
CA SER A 51 1.24 -3.02 7.96
C SER A 51 -0.16 -3.05 7.37
N LEU A 52 -0.27 -2.71 6.08
CA LEU A 52 -1.54 -2.54 5.38
C LEU A 52 -2.36 -3.84 5.28
N ASP A 53 -1.70 -4.99 5.13
CA ASP A 53 -2.34 -6.31 5.13
C ASP A 53 -3.19 -6.59 6.38
N GLN A 54 -2.77 -6.11 7.55
CA GLN A 54 -3.52 -6.20 8.81
C GLN A 54 -4.85 -5.42 8.76
N TYR A 55 -4.92 -4.39 7.92
CA TYR A 55 -6.09 -3.55 7.76
C TYR A 55 -7.03 -3.99 6.64
N LEU A 56 -6.69 -5.01 5.84
CA LEU A 56 -7.55 -5.50 4.75
C LEU A 56 -9.00 -5.78 5.16
N PRO A 57 -9.29 -6.37 6.34
CA PRO A 57 -10.67 -6.56 6.79
C PRO A 57 -11.40 -5.23 7.05
N SER A 58 -10.69 -4.23 7.59
CA SER A 58 -11.27 -2.89 7.82
C SER A 58 -11.45 -2.11 6.53
N ILE A 59 -10.50 -2.20 5.60
CA ILE A 59 -10.58 -1.63 4.26
C ILE A 59 -11.79 -2.22 3.55
N ALA A 60 -11.91 -3.54 3.48
CA ALA A 60 -13.05 -4.19 2.83
C ALA A 60 -14.39 -3.70 3.40
N LYS A 61 -14.52 -3.66 4.73
CA LYS A 61 -15.73 -3.13 5.40
C LYS A 61 -16.04 -1.67 5.06
N SER A 62 -15.05 -0.82 4.79
CA SER A 62 -15.25 0.58 4.38
C SER A 62 -15.85 0.70 2.96
N PHE A 63 -15.76 -0.34 2.15
CA PHE A 63 -16.19 -0.35 0.73
C PHE A 63 -17.22 -1.45 0.41
N THR A 64 -17.76 -2.13 1.43
CA THR A 64 -18.88 -3.07 1.29
C THR A 64 -20.19 -2.34 1.52
N ASP A 65 -21.14 -2.51 0.59
CA ASP A 65 -22.51 -2.07 0.79
C ASP A 65 -23.28 -3.17 1.55
N LYS A 66 -23.77 -2.86 2.75
CA LYS A 66 -24.51 -3.82 3.59
C LYS A 66 -25.92 -4.09 3.07
N SER A 67 -26.43 -3.25 2.16
CA SER A 67 -27.76 -3.36 1.58
C SER A 67 -27.79 -4.29 0.35
N ASP A 68 -26.63 -4.70 -0.18
CA ASP A 68 -26.53 -5.63 -1.30
C ASP A 68 -26.55 -7.10 -0.79
N PRO A 69 -27.64 -7.86 -1.01
CA PRO A 69 -27.76 -9.24 -0.54
C PRO A 69 -26.72 -10.18 -1.19
N LEU A 70 -26.14 -9.84 -2.34
CA LEU A 70 -25.09 -10.64 -2.97
C LEU A 70 -23.74 -10.54 -2.23
N GLN A 71 -23.61 -9.60 -1.30
CA GLN A 71 -22.40 -9.32 -0.52
C GLN A 71 -22.46 -9.87 0.91
N GLN A 72 -23.59 -10.43 1.38
CA GLN A 72 -23.77 -10.88 2.77
C GLN A 72 -23.20 -12.29 3.05
N ASP A 73 -23.17 -13.19 2.07
CA ASP A 73 -22.78 -14.61 2.27
C ASP A 73 -21.30 -14.93 1.95
N LYS A 74 -20.43 -13.91 1.85
CA LYS A 74 -19.11 -14.02 1.23
C LYS A 74 -17.94 -13.71 2.16
N ASP A 75 -17.94 -14.30 3.36
CA ASP A 75 -16.86 -14.11 4.35
C ASP A 75 -15.44 -14.48 3.81
N GLU A 76 -15.32 -15.50 2.95
CA GLU A 76 -14.02 -15.86 2.33
C GLU A 76 -13.70 -15.06 1.06
N GLN A 77 -14.70 -14.51 0.38
CA GLN A 77 -14.55 -13.86 -0.93
C GLN A 77 -14.36 -12.35 -0.83
N GLN A 78 -14.70 -11.72 0.31
CA GLN A 78 -14.59 -10.28 0.52
C GLN A 78 -13.26 -9.78 1.08
N THR A 79 -12.32 -10.66 1.42
CA THR A 79 -10.98 -10.20 1.82
C THR A 79 -10.24 -9.71 0.59
N SER A 80 -10.16 -8.37 0.50
CA SER A 80 -9.29 -7.69 -0.46
C SER A 80 -7.89 -8.26 -0.36
N LYS A 81 -7.24 -8.53 -1.49
CA LYS A 81 -5.92 -9.15 -1.56
C LYS A 81 -4.91 -8.14 -2.08
N VAL A 82 -3.77 -8.07 -1.42
CA VAL A 82 -2.60 -7.35 -1.93
C VAL A 82 -2.08 -8.11 -3.15
N VAL A 83 -2.00 -7.44 -4.30
CA VAL A 83 -1.52 -8.04 -5.55
C VAL A 83 -0.14 -7.55 -6.00
N HIS A 84 0.36 -6.49 -5.37
CA HIS A 84 1.75 -6.06 -5.46
C HIS A 84 2.12 -5.29 -4.20
N ARG A 85 3.42 -5.05 -3.98
CA ARG A 85 3.93 -4.30 -2.83
C ARG A 85 4.54 -2.98 -3.25
N LEU A 86 4.52 -2.06 -2.31
CA LEU A 86 5.33 -0.85 -2.26
C LEU A 86 6.12 -0.92 -0.96
N ASP A 87 7.35 -0.43 -0.97
CA ASP A 87 8.15 -0.42 0.24
C ASP A 87 7.58 0.54 1.29
N MET A 88 7.98 0.34 2.55
CA MET A 88 7.48 1.12 3.68
C MET A 88 7.68 2.63 3.46
N ASN A 89 8.84 3.00 2.93
CA ASN A 89 9.25 4.38 2.64
C ASN A 89 8.81 4.87 1.25
N THR A 90 7.94 4.13 0.55
CA THR A 90 7.40 4.54 -0.76
C THR A 90 5.91 4.83 -0.62
N SER A 91 5.45 6.02 -0.97
CA SER A 91 4.01 6.34 -1.08
C SER A 91 3.50 6.08 -2.51
N GLY A 92 2.18 6.06 -2.70
CA GLY A 92 1.58 6.08 -4.02
C GLY A 92 0.64 4.91 -4.29
N VAL A 93 0.48 4.58 -5.57
CA VAL A 93 -0.58 3.68 -6.06
C VAL A 93 -0.39 2.25 -5.55
N LEU A 94 -1.36 1.76 -4.79
CA LEU A 94 -1.45 0.37 -4.34
C LEU A 94 -2.77 -0.25 -4.79
N VAL A 95 -2.68 -1.33 -5.57
CA VAL A 95 -3.83 -2.08 -6.05
C VAL A 95 -4.16 -3.22 -5.09
N LEU A 96 -5.44 -3.31 -4.72
CA LEU A 96 -6.03 -4.41 -3.97
C LEU A 96 -7.08 -5.10 -4.85
N ALA A 97 -7.02 -6.42 -4.94
CA ALA A 97 -8.03 -7.20 -5.66
C ALA A 97 -9.16 -7.62 -4.72
N ARG A 98 -10.40 -7.35 -5.13
CA ARG A 98 -11.62 -7.64 -4.34
C ARG A 98 -12.09 -9.09 -4.43
N SER A 99 -11.43 -9.92 -5.26
CA SER A 99 -11.74 -11.35 -5.39
C SER A 99 -10.49 -12.16 -5.74
N ARG A 100 -10.52 -13.48 -5.51
CA ARG A 100 -9.44 -14.39 -5.90
C ARG A 100 -9.22 -14.40 -7.42
N LEU A 101 -10.29 -14.31 -8.20
CA LEU A 101 -10.22 -14.26 -9.66
C LEU A 101 -9.53 -12.97 -10.14
N ALA A 102 -9.90 -11.82 -9.57
CA ALA A 102 -9.24 -10.54 -9.89
C ALA A 102 -7.75 -10.56 -9.52
N ALA A 103 -7.41 -11.13 -8.36
CA ALA A 103 -6.02 -11.29 -7.94
C ALA A 103 -5.23 -12.16 -8.93
N ALA A 104 -5.77 -13.32 -9.32
CA ALA A 104 -5.13 -14.23 -10.27
C ALA A 104 -4.88 -13.55 -11.64
N LYS A 105 -5.87 -12.81 -12.15
CA LYS A 105 -5.72 -12.04 -13.39
C LYS A 105 -4.65 -10.95 -13.27
N PHE A 106 -4.62 -10.23 -12.16
CA PHE A 106 -3.59 -9.20 -11.94
C PHE A 106 -2.18 -9.80 -11.87
N PHE A 107 -2.01 -10.94 -11.18
CA PHE A 107 -0.72 -11.64 -11.16
C PHE A 107 -0.30 -12.14 -12.55
N GLN A 108 -1.25 -12.49 -13.42
CA GLN A 108 -0.95 -12.81 -14.81
C GLN A 108 -0.45 -11.58 -15.57
N LEU A 109 -1.09 -10.41 -15.41
CA LEU A 109 -0.64 -9.15 -16.02
C LEU A 109 0.77 -8.78 -15.56
N LEU A 110 1.05 -8.91 -14.26
CA LEU A 110 2.39 -8.69 -13.70
C LEU A 110 3.43 -9.65 -14.27
N ARG A 111 3.10 -10.94 -14.43
CA ARG A 111 4.01 -11.94 -15.01
C ARG A 111 4.33 -11.69 -16.47
N HIS A 112 3.36 -11.17 -17.24
CA HIS A 112 3.57 -10.86 -18.65
C HIS A 112 4.13 -9.45 -18.89
N GLY A 113 4.49 -8.69 -17.84
CA GLY A 113 4.99 -7.32 -18.00
C GLY A 113 3.94 -6.34 -18.56
N ALA A 114 2.66 -6.68 -18.48
CA ALA A 114 1.56 -5.88 -19.03
C ALA A 114 1.15 -4.71 -18.11
N VAL A 115 1.85 -4.51 -16.98
CA VAL A 115 1.61 -3.43 -16.03
C VAL A 115 2.80 -2.49 -16.03
N GLN A 116 2.60 -1.28 -16.54
CA GLN A 116 3.59 -0.21 -16.48
C GLN A 116 3.46 0.53 -15.15
N LYS A 117 4.59 0.80 -14.49
CA LYS A 117 4.63 1.56 -13.24
C LYS A 117 5.60 2.72 -13.40
N THR A 118 5.16 3.91 -13.05
CA THR A 118 5.99 5.12 -13.09
C THR A 118 6.17 5.66 -11.68
N TYR A 119 7.41 5.99 -11.32
CA TYR A 119 7.79 6.53 -10.02
C TYR A 119 8.40 7.91 -10.19
N GLU A 120 8.01 8.84 -9.32
CA GLU A 120 8.68 10.12 -9.16
C GLU A 120 9.58 10.07 -7.93
N ALA A 121 10.83 10.48 -8.08
CA ALA A 121 11.82 10.46 -7.01
C ALA A 121 12.68 11.72 -7.03
N LEU A 122 12.96 12.27 -5.84
CA LEU A 122 13.96 13.31 -5.66
C LEU A 122 15.32 12.66 -5.41
N VAL A 123 16.31 12.99 -6.25
CA VAL A 123 17.64 12.39 -6.21
C VAL A 123 18.70 13.47 -6.02
N SER A 124 19.62 13.23 -5.08
CA SER A 124 20.80 14.07 -4.86
C SER A 124 21.81 13.83 -5.97
N ALA A 125 22.40 14.89 -6.52
CA ALA A 125 23.51 14.76 -7.46
C ALA A 125 24.71 14.07 -6.78
N ALA A 126 25.29 13.06 -7.42
CA ALA A 126 26.37 12.24 -6.84
C ALA A 126 27.73 12.97 -6.75
N THR A 127 27.86 14.17 -7.34
CA THR A 127 29.12 14.92 -7.35
C THR A 127 28.87 16.43 -7.29
N SER A 128 29.00 16.99 -6.10
CA SER A 128 29.48 18.36 -5.92
C SER A 128 30.21 18.40 -4.57
N PRO A 129 31.52 18.06 -4.52
CA PRO A 129 32.31 18.45 -3.37
C PRO A 129 32.40 19.97 -3.45
N LEU A 130 31.80 20.67 -2.49
CA LEU A 130 31.90 22.12 -2.31
C LEU A 130 31.05 22.97 -3.28
N SER A 131 29.72 22.86 -3.21
CA SER A 131 28.85 24.00 -3.54
C SER A 131 27.63 23.99 -2.63
N SER A 132 27.46 25.07 -1.89
CA SER A 132 26.42 25.33 -0.90
C SER A 132 25.04 25.60 -1.52
N ASP A 133 24.65 24.84 -2.54
CA ASP A 133 23.34 24.93 -3.17
C ASP A 133 22.69 23.55 -3.24
N ASN A 134 21.40 23.54 -2.93
CA ASN A 134 20.56 22.36 -2.70
C ASN A 134 20.35 21.58 -4.02
N ASN A 135 21.37 20.83 -4.46
CA ASN A 135 21.38 20.11 -5.75
C ASN A 135 20.54 18.81 -5.73
N TYR A 136 19.22 18.97 -5.67
CA TYR A 136 18.25 17.89 -5.89
C TYR A 136 17.61 18.00 -7.27
N SER A 137 17.47 16.88 -7.97
CA SER A 137 16.73 16.79 -9.23
C SER A 137 15.56 15.82 -9.09
N MET A 138 14.43 16.14 -9.73
CA MET A 138 13.29 15.24 -9.83
C MET A 138 13.51 14.30 -11.01
N LEU A 139 13.51 13.00 -10.76
CA LEU A 139 13.61 11.97 -11.77
C LEU A 139 12.30 11.19 -11.85
N LYS A 140 11.86 10.93 -13.08
CA LYS A 140 10.75 10.02 -13.36
C LYS A 140 11.34 8.73 -13.90
N PHE A 141 10.98 7.62 -13.28
CA PHE A 141 11.46 6.29 -13.66
C PHE A 141 10.27 5.41 -14.01
N GLU A 142 10.32 4.76 -15.16
CA GLU A 142 9.41 3.67 -15.50
C GLU A 142 10.06 2.34 -15.13
N ASP A 143 9.35 1.52 -14.37
CA ASP A 143 9.80 0.19 -13.99
C ASP A 143 9.68 -0.74 -15.19
N GLU A 144 10.74 -0.83 -15.99
CA GLU A 144 10.86 -1.75 -17.14
C GLU A 144 11.18 -3.20 -16.71
N ARG A 145 11.21 -3.50 -15.40
CA ARG A 145 11.47 -4.86 -14.95
C ARG A 145 10.38 -5.80 -15.44
N LEU A 146 10.72 -6.62 -16.43
CA LEU A 146 10.15 -7.95 -16.59
C LEU A 146 10.28 -8.63 -15.21
N ASN A 147 9.16 -8.98 -14.58
CA ASN A 147 9.15 -9.77 -13.36
C ASN A 147 9.71 -11.16 -13.69
N THR A 148 11.02 -11.29 -13.74
CA THR A 148 11.71 -12.57 -13.85
C THR A 148 11.60 -13.28 -12.50
N MET A 149 11.11 -14.53 -12.55
CA MET A 149 10.83 -15.41 -11.41
C MET A 149 12.05 -15.65 -10.51
#